data_AF-A0A352FPB9-F1
#
_entry.id   AF-A0A352FPB9-F1
#
_cell.length_a   1.000
_cell.length_b   1.000
_cell.length_c   1.000
_cell.angle_alpha   90.00
_cell.angle_beta   90.00
_cell.angle_gamma   90.00
#
_symmetry.space_group_name_H-M   'P 1'
#
loop_
_entity.id
_entity.type
_entity.pdbx_description
1 polymer ?
#
loop_
_entity_poly.entity_id
_entity_poly.type
_entity_poly.pdbx_seq_one_letter_code
_entity_poly.pdbx_strand_id
1 'polypeptide(L)'
;AAQRNFRSCIFRLSTIYARPTEGNENGFVTHYVESVKRGWSIRLPLEGKPVRDILHVDDFSRACKAFVDSSVTQGLYNLGGGRENALSLRDIVDRVGELIQCNPVIDEDAKLPAPVPLN
;
A
#
# COMPACT_ATOMS: atom_id res chain seq x y z
N ALA A 1 25.67 0.58 17.16
CA ALA A 1 25.82 0.25 15.73
C ALA A 1 27.10 0.84 15.13
N ALA A 2 27.34 2.16 15.24
CA ALA A 2 28.53 2.82 14.66
C ALA A 2 29.88 2.28 15.17
N GLN A 3 29.96 1.78 16.41
CA GLN A 3 31.21 1.28 17.02
C GLN A 3 31.71 -0.08 16.47
N ARG A 4 31.00 -0.73 15.54
CA ARG A 4 31.39 -2.06 14.98
C ARG A 4 31.51 -2.11 13.45
N ASN A 5 31.63 -0.97 12.76
CA ASN A 5 31.67 -0.90 11.28
C ASN A 5 30.47 -1.58 10.57
N PHE A 6 29.33 -1.70 11.27
CA PHE A 6 28.12 -2.30 10.71
C PHE A 6 27.35 -1.27 9.88
N ARG A 7 27.17 -1.54 8.57
CA ARG A 7 26.33 -0.71 7.70
C ARG A 7 24.84 -0.97 7.99
N SER A 8 24.04 0.07 8.10
CA SER A 8 22.61 -0.08 8.40
C SER A 8 21.74 0.92 7.63
N CYS A 9 20.53 0.50 7.27
CA CYS A 9 19.53 1.37 6.67
C CYS A 9 18.17 1.10 7.31
N ILE A 10 17.47 2.18 7.62
CA ILE A 10 16.09 2.15 8.12
C ILE A 10 15.20 2.82 7.07
N PHE A 11 14.32 2.03 6.46
CA PHE A 11 13.23 2.54 5.65
C PHE A 11 11.96 2.62 6.50
N ARG A 12 11.41 3.83 6.62
CA ARG A 12 10.06 4.07 7.15
C ARG A 12 9.09 3.96 5.99
N LEU A 13 8.47 2.79 5.88
CA LEU A 13 7.68 2.41 4.72
C LEU A 13 6.29 3.04 4.75
N SER A 14 5.80 3.47 3.58
CA SER A 14 4.39 3.70 3.35
C SER A 14 3.64 2.38 3.15
N THR A 15 2.42 2.42 2.59
CA THR A 15 1.64 1.22 2.33
C THR A 15 2.23 0.45 1.14
N ILE A 16 2.79 -0.74 1.39
CA ILE A 16 3.30 -1.60 0.33
C ILE A 16 2.16 -2.44 -0.27
N TYR A 17 2.19 -2.61 -1.59
CA TYR A 17 1.39 -3.62 -2.28
C TYR A 17 2.25 -4.51 -3.18
N ALA A 18 1.77 -5.73 -3.39
CA ALA A 18 2.40 -6.74 -4.23
C ALA A 18 1.32 -7.58 -4.91
N ARG A 19 1.71 -8.28 -5.99
CA ARG A 19 0.87 -9.31 -6.59
C ARG A 19 0.60 -10.44 -5.57
N PRO A 20 -0.61 -11.02 -5.53
CA PRO A 20 -0.88 -12.18 -4.69
C PRO A 20 0.06 -13.34 -5.00
N THR A 21 0.62 -13.95 -3.96
CA THR A 21 1.41 -15.18 -4.05
C THR A 21 0.99 -16.14 -2.93
N GLU A 22 1.23 -17.43 -3.14
CA GLU A 22 1.00 -18.42 -2.09
C GLU A 22 1.82 -18.10 -0.83
N GLY A 23 1.21 -18.27 0.34
CA GLY A 23 1.84 -18.01 1.64
C GLY A 23 1.95 -16.54 2.05
N ASN A 24 1.48 -15.59 1.24
CA ASN A 24 1.48 -14.17 1.60
C ASN A 24 0.06 -13.65 1.87
N GLU A 25 -0.08 -12.92 2.98
CA GLU A 25 -1.32 -12.20 3.29
C GLU A 25 -1.50 -11.00 2.34
N ASN A 26 -2.72 -10.88 1.81
CA ASN A 26 -3.05 -9.82 0.88
C ASN A 26 -3.44 -8.54 1.62
N GLY A 27 -2.87 -7.41 1.20
CA GLY A 27 -3.27 -6.09 1.66
C GLY A 27 -4.58 -5.60 1.04
N PHE A 28 -5.06 -4.45 1.50
CA PHE A 28 -6.34 -3.88 1.03
C PHE A 28 -6.32 -3.51 -0.46
N VAL A 29 -5.17 -3.13 -1.03
CA VAL A 29 -5.05 -2.83 -2.47
C VAL A 29 -5.41 -4.07 -3.30
N THR A 30 -4.88 -5.23 -2.92
CA THR A 30 -5.22 -6.51 -3.55
C THR A 30 -6.70 -6.82 -3.41
N HIS A 31 -7.26 -6.59 -2.21
CA HIS A 31 -8.69 -6.77 -2.00
C HIS A 31 -9.52 -5.92 -2.96
N TYR A 32 -9.20 -4.64 -3.15
CA TYR A 32 -9.89 -3.79 -4.11
C TYR A 32 -9.76 -4.28 -5.55
N VAL A 33 -8.55 -4.64 -5.99
CA VAL A 33 -8.34 -5.19 -7.34
C VAL A 33 -9.19 -6.43 -7.58
N GLU A 34 -9.20 -7.39 -6.65
CA GLU A 34 -10.01 -8.60 -6.79
C GLU A 34 -11.51 -8.31 -6.69
N SER A 35 -11.94 -7.40 -5.83
CA SER A 35 -13.35 -7.03 -5.71
C SER A 35 -13.87 -6.37 -6.99
N VAL A 36 -13.14 -5.43 -7.59
CA VAL A 36 -13.55 -4.82 -8.87
C VAL A 36 -13.57 -5.87 -9.98
N LYS A 37 -12.52 -6.72 -10.09
CA LYS A 37 -12.45 -7.79 -11.10
C LYS A 37 -13.62 -8.78 -11.03
N ARG A 38 -14.12 -9.04 -9.82
CA ARG A 38 -15.18 -10.03 -9.57
C ARG A 38 -16.56 -9.43 -9.41
N GLY A 39 -16.69 -8.09 -9.51
CA GLY A 39 -17.94 -7.38 -9.25
C GLY A 39 -18.44 -7.54 -7.80
N TRP A 40 -17.52 -7.77 -6.85
CA TRP A 40 -17.88 -7.84 -5.44
C TRP A 40 -18.12 -6.45 -4.88
N SER A 41 -19.12 -6.34 -4.02
CA SER A 41 -19.43 -5.11 -3.31
C SER A 41 -18.27 -4.69 -2.38
N ILE A 42 -17.80 -3.46 -2.54
CA ILE A 42 -16.72 -2.84 -1.77
C ILE A 42 -17.33 -1.88 -0.76
N ARG A 43 -16.96 -2.05 0.51
CA ARG A 43 -17.28 -1.11 1.58
C ARG A 43 -16.07 -0.24 1.87
N LEU A 44 -16.25 1.08 1.80
CA LEU A 44 -15.16 2.03 2.04
C LEU A 44 -15.27 2.67 3.44
N PRO A 45 -14.21 2.60 4.28
CA PRO A 45 -14.21 3.29 5.55
C PRO A 45 -14.23 4.80 5.35
N LEU A 46 -14.98 5.50 6.21
CA LEU A 46 -15.03 6.96 6.24
C LEU A 46 -15.28 7.55 4.83
N GLU A 47 -16.24 6.97 4.10
CA GLU A 47 -16.64 7.37 2.74
C GLU A 47 -15.51 7.25 1.69
N GLY A 48 -14.44 6.51 2.01
CA GLY A 48 -13.27 6.34 1.14
C GLY A 48 -12.26 7.50 1.21
N LYS A 49 -12.48 8.49 2.08
CA LYS A 49 -11.63 9.68 2.26
C LYS A 49 -10.19 9.42 2.74
N PRO A 50 -9.87 8.37 3.52
CA PRO A 50 -8.50 8.16 3.98
C PRO A 50 -7.52 8.03 2.81
N VAL A 51 -6.45 8.82 2.84
CA VAL A 51 -5.39 8.82 1.81
C VAL A 51 -4.29 7.83 2.19
N ARG A 52 -3.78 7.09 1.20
CA ARG A 52 -2.65 6.16 1.35
C ARG A 52 -1.64 6.40 0.25
N ASP A 53 -0.37 6.51 0.64
CA ASP A 53 0.77 6.49 -0.27
C ASP A 53 1.14 5.03 -0.59
N ILE A 54 0.87 4.63 -1.82
CA ILE A 54 0.97 3.25 -2.29
C ILE A 54 2.36 3.00 -2.93
N LEU A 55 3.15 2.13 -2.30
CA LEU A 55 4.49 1.74 -2.74
C LEU A 55 4.45 0.34 -3.36
N HIS A 56 4.89 0.20 -4.61
CA HIS A 56 5.03 -1.12 -5.23
C HIS A 56 6.23 -1.87 -4.63
N VAL A 57 6.08 -3.19 -4.41
CA VAL A 57 7.15 -4.03 -3.83
C VAL A 57 8.45 -4.00 -4.64
N ASP A 58 8.38 -3.90 -5.97
CA ASP A 58 9.60 -3.84 -6.79
C ASP A 58 10.36 -2.52 -6.58
N ASP A 59 9.66 -1.43 -6.28
CA ASP A 59 10.27 -0.13 -6.00
C ASP A 59 10.98 -0.14 -4.65
N PHE A 60 10.37 -0.80 -3.66
CA PHE A 60 11.02 -1.08 -2.39
C PHE A 60 12.29 -1.93 -2.58
N SER A 61 12.20 -3.01 -3.38
CA SER A 61 13.36 -3.85 -3.70
C SER A 61 14.49 -3.04 -4.36
N ARG A 62 14.17 -2.15 -5.30
CA ARG A 62 15.16 -1.26 -5.93
C ARG A 62 15.80 -0.31 -4.93
N ALA A 63 15.05 0.24 -3.97
CA ALA A 63 15.61 1.09 -2.91
C ALA A 63 16.58 0.32 -1.99
N CYS A 64 16.23 -0.91 -1.61
CA CYS A 64 17.12 -1.80 -0.86
C CYS A 64 18.42 -2.06 -1.62
N LYS A 65 18.32 -2.41 -2.91
CA LYS A 65 19.48 -2.65 -3.76
C LYS A 65 20.35 -1.38 -3.90
N ALA A 66 19.73 -0.23 -4.10
CA ALA A 66 20.43 1.05 -4.20
C ALA A 66 21.23 1.37 -2.93
N PHE A 67 20.69 1.09 -1.73
CA PHE A 67 21.45 1.27 -0.50
C PHE A 67 22.63 0.30 -0.40
N VAL A 68 22.41 -0.99 -0.69
CA VAL A 68 23.46 -2.03 -0.65
C VAL A 68 24.63 -1.66 -1.55
N ASP A 69 24.33 -1.25 -2.78
CA ASP A 69 25.31 -0.91 -3.81
C ASP A 69 25.95 0.48 -3.60
N SER A 70 25.41 1.30 -2.69
CA SER A 70 25.96 2.64 -2.39
C SER A 70 27.18 2.59 -1.46
N SER A 71 27.90 3.71 -1.39
CA SER A 71 28.93 3.95 -0.37
C SER A 71 28.36 4.42 0.98
N VAL A 72 27.03 4.56 1.10
CA VAL A 72 26.39 5.04 2.32
C VAL A 72 26.52 3.99 3.42
N THR A 73 27.02 4.41 4.58
CA THR A 73 27.21 3.52 5.73
C THR A 73 25.99 3.46 6.62
N GLN A 74 25.26 4.56 6.78
CA GLN A 74 24.03 4.65 7.59
C GLN A 74 22.96 5.45 6.85
N GLY A 75 21.74 4.94 6.79
CA GLY A 75 20.62 5.60 6.13
C GLY A 75 19.33 5.58 6.95
N LEU A 76 18.60 6.69 6.97
CA LEU A 76 17.23 6.77 7.49
C LEU A 76 16.38 7.51 6.47
N TYR A 77 15.43 6.81 5.86
CA TYR A 77 14.61 7.35 4.79
C TYR A 77 13.13 7.04 5.02
N ASN A 78 12.26 7.99 4.71
CA ASN A 78 10.87 7.68 4.41
C ASN A 78 10.82 7.16 2.98
N LEU A 79 10.23 5.98 2.77
CA LEU A 79 10.14 5.36 1.46
C LEU A 79 8.68 5.03 1.18
N GLY A 80 8.14 5.68 0.15
CA GLY A 80 6.78 5.47 -0.33
C GLY A 80 6.70 5.63 -1.85
N GLY A 81 5.52 5.46 -2.41
CA GLY A 81 5.27 5.72 -3.83
C GLY A 81 5.28 7.20 -4.17
N GLY A 82 5.19 8.08 -3.16
CA GLY A 82 5.27 9.53 -3.33
C GLY A 82 3.93 10.15 -3.67
N ARG A 83 3.95 11.47 -3.93
CA ARG A 83 2.73 12.29 -4.04
C ARG A 83 1.78 11.83 -5.15
N GLU A 84 2.29 11.30 -6.24
CA GLU A 84 1.48 10.81 -7.38
C GLU A 84 0.79 9.47 -7.07
N ASN A 85 1.29 8.74 -6.07
CA ASN A 85 0.72 7.48 -5.59
C ASN A 85 -0.03 7.63 -4.25
N ALA A 86 -0.21 8.87 -3.79
CA ALA A 86 -0.99 9.21 -2.62
C ALA A 86 -2.45 9.43 -3.01
N LEU A 87 -3.27 8.39 -2.84
CA LEU A 87 -4.65 8.34 -3.32
C LEU A 87 -5.62 8.07 -2.16
N SER A 88 -6.83 8.62 -2.23
CA SER A 88 -7.90 8.18 -1.32
C SER A 88 -8.29 6.74 -1.63
N LEU A 89 -8.94 6.04 -0.69
CA LEU A 89 -9.39 4.66 -0.95
C LEU A 89 -10.40 4.61 -2.10
N ARG A 90 -11.23 5.65 -2.24
CA ARG A 90 -12.15 5.81 -3.37
C ARG A 90 -11.37 5.96 -4.68
N ASP A 91 -10.40 6.87 -4.72
CA ASP A 91 -9.58 7.07 -5.93
C ASP A 91 -8.81 5.80 -6.32
N ILE A 92 -8.37 4.99 -5.35
CA ILE A 92 -7.73 3.69 -5.64
C ILE A 92 -8.71 2.76 -6.34
N VAL A 93 -9.94 2.63 -5.84
CA VAL A 93 -10.97 1.76 -6.43
C VAL A 93 -11.35 2.25 -7.83
N ASP A 94 -11.55 3.55 -8.01
CA ASP A 94 -11.88 4.16 -9.30
C ASP A 94 -10.74 3.95 -10.29
N ARG A 95 -9.49 4.19 -9.88
CA ARG A 95 -8.29 3.97 -10.72
C ARG A 95 -8.15 2.51 -11.14
N VAL A 96 -8.43 1.57 -10.24
CA VAL A 96 -8.47 0.14 -10.57
C VAL A 96 -9.54 -0.13 -11.63
N GLY A 97 -10.75 0.40 -11.45
CA GLY A 97 -11.86 0.27 -12.40
C GLY A 97 -11.51 0.79 -13.80
N GLU A 98 -10.86 1.96 -13.89
CA GLU A 98 -10.34 2.51 -15.14
C GLU A 98 -9.34 1.56 -15.82
N LEU A 99 -8.35 1.07 -15.07
CA LEU A 99 -7.27 0.24 -15.60
C LEU A 99 -7.75 -1.11 -16.11
N ILE A 100 -8.75 -1.71 -15.47
CA ILE A 100 -9.30 -3.02 -15.84
C ILE A 100 -10.59 -2.93 -16.65
N GLN A 101 -11.04 -1.71 -16.96
CA GLN A 101 -12.28 -1.41 -17.70
C GLN A 101 -13.53 -2.08 -17.09
N CYS A 102 -13.65 -2.03 -15.77
CA CYS A 102 -14.80 -2.55 -15.02
C CYS A 102 -15.37 -1.46 -14.11
N ASN A 103 -16.69 -1.43 -13.95
CA ASN A 103 -17.33 -0.51 -13.01
C ASN A 103 -17.27 -1.09 -11.59
N PRO A 104 -16.64 -0.41 -10.62
CA PRO A 104 -16.66 -0.84 -9.23
C PRO A 104 -18.07 -0.84 -8.63
N VAL A 105 -18.37 -1.82 -7.78
CA VAL A 105 -19.60 -1.85 -6.99
C VAL A 105 -19.26 -1.33 -5.59
N ILE A 106 -19.68 -0.11 -5.27
CA ILE A 106 -19.46 0.51 -3.96
C ILE A 106 -20.78 0.47 -3.18
N ASP A 107 -20.72 -0.06 -1.96
CA ASP A 107 -21.83 -0.06 -1.01
C ASP A 107 -21.71 1.14 -0.08
N GLU A 108 -22.47 2.19 -0.42
CA GLU A 108 -22.48 3.48 0.28
C GLU A 108 -23.26 3.40 1.61
N ASP A 109 -24.14 2.41 1.79
CA ASP A 109 -25.03 2.28 2.96
C ASP A 109 -24.45 1.41 4.07
N ALA A 110 -23.43 0.61 3.76
CA ALA A 110 -22.86 -0.29 4.73
C ALA A 110 -21.95 0.43 5.75
N LYS A 111 -22.54 0.70 6.92
CA LYS A 111 -21.81 1.16 8.09
C LYS A 111 -20.79 0.12 8.53
N LEU A 112 -19.53 0.53 8.63
CA LEU A 112 -18.53 -0.30 9.28
C LEU A 112 -18.89 -0.48 10.76
N PRO A 113 -18.61 -1.66 11.34
CA PRO A 113 -18.74 -1.85 12.77
C PRO A 113 -17.88 -0.80 13.48
N ALA A 114 -18.36 -0.33 14.64
CA ALA A 114 -17.62 0.61 15.46
C ALA A 114 -16.21 0.04 15.74
N PRO A 115 -15.16 0.87 15.74
CA PRO A 115 -13.83 0.42 16.10
C PRO A 115 -13.86 -0.27 17.46
N VAL A 116 -13.34 -1.50 17.53
CA VAL A 116 -13.15 -2.17 18.82
C VAL A 116 -11.92 -1.54 19.48
N PRO A 117 -12.05 -0.96 20.68
CA PRO A 117 -10.88 -0.44 21.39
C PRO A 117 -9.87 -1.57 21.57
N LEU A 118 -8.60 -1.32 21.21
CA LEU A 118 -7.50 -2.19 21.61
C LEU A 118 -7.21 -1.88 23.09
N ASN A 119 -7.70 -2.75 23.97
CA ASN A 119 -7.43 -2.74 25.40
C ASN A 119 -6.07 -3.36 25.74
#